data_AF-A0A068YGE9-F1
#
_entry.id   AF-A0A068YGE9-F1
#
_cell.length_a   1.000
_cell.length_b   1.000
_cell.length_c   1.000
_cell.angle_alpha   90.00
_cell.angle_beta   90.00
_cell.angle_gamma   90.00
#
_symmetry.space_group_name_H-M   'P 1'
#
loop_
_entity.id
_entity.type
_entity.pdbx_description
1 polymer ?
#
loop_
_entity_poly.entity_id
_entity_poly.type
_entity_poly.pdbx_seq_one_letter_code
_entity_poly.pdbx_strand_id
1 'polypeptide(L)'
;MRQARPDYVLLWGWGVMNSTALKEAQATGFPRDKLYGVWWAGAEPDVRDVGEGAKGYQALALNGSGTESKVMKDILKLVHDKGEGTGPKDEVGSVLYVRGAIIQMLSIESVRRAQERFGKGKVMTAEQVRWGMENLNLDQKKLDALGFAGVMRPISTSCADHMGSTWARVQTWDGKKWNMTSDWYQSDDQIIKPLVKAGSEKYLGDKKLTRRDAADCQS
;
A
#
# COMPACT_ATOMS: atom_id res chain seq x y z
N MET A 1 10.23 -21.24 16.13
CA MET A 1 10.66 -21.76 14.80
C MET A 1 11.46 -23.06 14.91
N ARG A 2 12.52 -23.12 15.72
CA ARG A 2 13.39 -24.31 15.83
C ARG A 2 12.70 -25.62 16.25
N GLN A 3 11.75 -25.55 17.20
CA GLN A 3 11.02 -26.74 17.66
C GLN A 3 9.93 -27.19 16.67
N ALA A 4 9.10 -26.26 16.22
CA ALA A 4 7.99 -26.55 15.30
C ALA A 4 8.44 -26.89 13.87
N ARG A 5 9.66 -26.48 13.47
CA ARG A 5 10.25 -26.70 12.13
C ARG A 5 9.26 -26.43 10.98
N PRO A 6 8.63 -25.25 10.93
CA PRO A 6 7.68 -24.95 9.87
C PRO A 6 8.39 -24.86 8.52
N ASP A 7 7.71 -25.26 7.44
CA ASP A 7 8.22 -25.05 6.08
C ASP A 7 8.32 -23.58 5.73
N TYR A 8 7.33 -22.78 6.15
CA TYR A 8 7.27 -21.33 5.93
C TYR A 8 6.76 -20.61 7.17
N VAL A 9 7.15 -19.35 7.31
CA VAL A 9 6.62 -18.47 8.35
C VAL A 9 6.06 -17.21 7.71
N LEU A 10 4.81 -16.88 8.05
CA LEU A 10 4.20 -15.59 7.75
C LEU A 10 4.49 -14.63 8.91
N LEU A 11 5.25 -13.59 8.66
CA LEU A 11 5.54 -12.50 9.59
C LEU A 11 4.45 -11.42 9.47
N TRP A 12 3.43 -11.54 10.31
CA TRP A 12 2.37 -10.53 10.47
C TRP A 12 2.76 -9.51 11.56
N GLY A 13 3.78 -8.71 11.29
CA GLY A 13 4.34 -7.76 12.25
C GLY A 13 4.27 -6.30 11.78
N TRP A 14 4.64 -5.39 12.70
CA TRP A 14 4.79 -3.97 12.44
C TRP A 14 5.93 -3.38 13.30
N GLY A 15 6.71 -2.48 12.72
CA GLY A 15 7.78 -1.76 13.42
C GLY A 15 8.90 -2.68 13.92
N VAL A 16 9.41 -2.40 15.13
CA VAL A 16 10.61 -3.07 15.69
C VAL A 16 10.45 -4.59 15.85
N MET A 17 9.22 -5.09 15.90
CA MET A 17 8.96 -6.53 15.89
C MET A 17 9.54 -7.22 14.65
N ASN A 18 9.52 -6.56 13.50
CA ASN A 18 9.96 -7.14 12.24
C ASN A 18 11.47 -7.41 12.23
N SER A 19 12.26 -6.40 12.60
CA SER A 19 13.72 -6.53 12.70
C SER A 19 14.13 -7.52 13.79
N THR A 20 13.39 -7.58 14.90
CA THR A 20 13.60 -8.57 15.96
C THR A 20 13.34 -9.99 15.46
N ALA A 21 12.23 -10.23 14.76
CA ALA A 21 11.91 -11.54 14.19
C ALA A 21 12.97 -12.01 13.17
N LEU A 22 13.50 -11.09 12.36
CA LEU A 22 14.58 -11.37 11.41
C LEU A 22 15.90 -11.71 12.11
N LYS A 23 16.27 -10.99 13.17
CA LYS A 23 17.44 -11.30 14.01
C LYS A 23 17.30 -12.68 14.67
N GLU A 24 16.12 -13.03 15.15
CA GLU A 24 15.86 -14.36 15.71
C GLU A 24 15.92 -15.47 14.65
N ALA A 25 15.40 -15.22 13.45
CA ALA A 25 15.55 -16.15 12.33
C ALA A 25 17.03 -16.35 11.97
N GLN A 26 17.85 -15.29 12.01
CA GLN A 26 19.29 -15.37 11.84
C GLN A 26 19.96 -16.19 12.96
N ALA A 27 19.69 -15.88 14.22
CA ALA A 27 20.30 -16.54 15.38
C ALA A 27 19.94 -18.03 15.47
N THR A 28 18.74 -18.40 15.05
CA THR A 28 18.25 -19.79 15.09
C THR A 28 18.52 -20.58 13.81
N GLY A 29 19.11 -19.95 12.80
CA GLY A 29 19.39 -20.59 11.50
C GLY A 29 18.14 -20.85 10.66
N PHE A 30 17.02 -20.18 10.94
CA PHE A 30 15.83 -20.28 10.10
C PHE A 30 16.08 -19.55 8.76
N PRO A 31 15.80 -20.20 7.61
CA PRO A 31 16.09 -19.63 6.28
C PRO A 31 15.16 -18.44 5.99
N ARG A 32 15.74 -17.27 5.67
CA ARG A 32 14.99 -16.01 5.48
C ARG A 32 14.16 -15.98 4.21
N ASP A 33 14.55 -16.73 3.19
CA ASP A 33 13.76 -17.02 1.98
C ASP A 33 12.51 -17.88 2.23
N LYS A 34 12.35 -18.40 3.46
CA LYS A 34 11.10 -19.03 3.91
C LYS A 34 10.30 -18.17 4.88
N LEU A 35 10.72 -16.93 5.09
CA LEU A 35 10.03 -15.95 5.93
C LEU A 35 9.37 -14.89 5.03
N TYR A 36 8.05 -14.78 5.13
CA TYR A 36 7.22 -13.91 4.30
C TYR A 36 6.56 -12.84 5.16
N GLY A 37 6.90 -11.58 4.94
CA GLY A 37 6.27 -10.43 5.56
C GLY A 37 4.97 -10.02 4.90
N VAL A 38 4.04 -9.52 5.71
CA VAL A 38 2.97 -8.66 5.19
C VAL A 38 3.54 -7.31 4.69
N TRP A 39 2.72 -6.50 4.02
CA TRP A 39 3.16 -5.23 3.42
C TRP A 39 3.60 -4.16 4.44
N TRP A 40 3.29 -4.36 5.72
CA TRP A 40 3.78 -3.57 6.86
C TRP A 40 5.09 -4.07 7.46
N ALA A 41 5.60 -5.20 6.97
CA ALA A 41 6.87 -5.81 7.36
C ALA A 41 7.85 -5.88 6.20
N GLY A 42 7.71 -4.99 5.22
CA GLY A 42 8.48 -4.96 3.98
C GLY A 42 9.04 -3.58 3.66
N ALA A 43 9.28 -2.74 4.66
CA ALA A 43 9.92 -1.44 4.48
C ALA A 43 11.40 -1.49 4.87
N GLU A 44 12.18 -0.51 4.42
CA GLU A 44 13.60 -0.38 4.71
C GLU A 44 13.90 -0.42 6.22
N PRO A 45 13.15 0.26 7.12
CA PRO A 45 13.39 0.19 8.57
C PRO A 45 13.23 -1.21 9.17
N ASP A 46 12.48 -2.11 8.51
CA ASP A 46 12.26 -3.48 9.01
C ASP A 46 13.50 -4.36 8.84
N VAL A 47 14.33 -4.06 7.83
CA VAL A 47 15.43 -4.93 7.36
C VAL A 47 16.80 -4.27 7.44
N ARG A 48 16.90 -2.94 7.41
CA ARG A 48 18.17 -2.20 7.28
C ARG A 48 19.16 -2.55 8.38
N ASP A 49 18.70 -2.62 9.63
CA ASP A 49 19.55 -2.92 10.79
C ASP A 49 19.98 -4.40 10.86
N VAL A 50 19.32 -5.27 10.10
CA VAL A 50 19.69 -6.69 9.96
C VAL A 50 20.62 -6.87 8.75
N GLY A 51 20.48 -6.02 7.72
CA GLY A 51 21.36 -5.93 6.56
C GLY A 51 21.44 -7.27 5.80
N GLU A 52 22.67 -7.74 5.58
CA GLU A 52 22.96 -9.04 4.96
C GLU A 52 22.32 -10.21 5.72
N GLY A 53 22.09 -10.07 7.04
CA GLY A 53 21.40 -11.08 7.85
C GLY A 53 19.96 -11.34 7.40
N ALA A 54 19.31 -10.34 6.79
CA ALA A 54 17.94 -10.44 6.26
C ALA A 54 17.89 -10.83 4.77
N LYS A 55 19.03 -11.06 4.11
CA LYS A 55 19.06 -11.41 2.68
C LYS A 55 18.17 -12.62 2.39
N GLY A 56 17.39 -12.51 1.32
CA GLY A 56 16.41 -13.52 0.92
C GLY A 56 15.03 -13.33 1.54
N TYR A 57 14.88 -12.49 2.58
CA TYR A 57 13.58 -12.19 3.17
C TYR A 57 12.61 -11.61 2.14
N GLN A 58 11.37 -12.10 2.16
CA GLN A 58 10.33 -11.71 1.24
C GLN A 58 9.22 -10.96 1.95
N ALA A 59 8.60 -9.99 1.28
CA ALA A 59 7.43 -9.30 1.80
C ALA A 59 6.45 -8.96 0.69
N LEU A 60 5.17 -8.86 1.04
CA LEU A 60 4.17 -8.31 0.13
C LEU A 60 4.46 -6.84 -0.19
N ALA A 61 4.35 -6.47 -1.46
CA ALA A 61 4.50 -5.12 -1.96
C ALA A 61 3.20 -4.69 -2.65
N LEU A 62 2.56 -3.64 -2.10
CA LEU A 62 1.39 -3.01 -2.71
C LEU A 62 1.77 -1.95 -3.76
N ASN A 63 3.02 -1.48 -3.68
CA ASN A 63 3.59 -0.42 -4.49
C ASN A 63 5.05 -0.73 -4.82
N GLY A 64 5.53 -0.19 -5.93
CA GLY A 64 6.95 -0.10 -6.22
C GLY A 64 7.68 0.84 -5.26
N SER A 65 9.02 0.79 -5.29
CA SER A 65 9.91 1.68 -4.56
C SER A 65 11.05 2.16 -5.46
N GLY A 66 11.89 3.05 -4.95
CA GLY A 66 12.98 3.69 -5.66
C GLY A 66 12.63 5.06 -6.23
N THR A 67 13.66 5.73 -6.78
CA THR A 67 13.59 7.11 -7.26
C THR A 67 13.30 7.22 -8.76
N GLU A 68 13.05 6.10 -9.45
CA GLU A 68 12.97 6.08 -10.91
C GLU A 68 11.66 6.63 -11.49
N SER A 69 10.57 6.56 -10.71
CA SER A 69 9.28 7.07 -11.14
C SER A 69 9.31 8.59 -11.32
N LYS A 70 8.49 9.09 -12.26
CA LYS A 70 8.41 10.53 -12.55
C LYS A 70 8.05 11.32 -11.30
N VAL A 71 7.12 10.84 -10.48
CA VAL A 71 6.72 11.53 -9.24
C VAL A 71 7.89 11.67 -8.26
N MET A 72 8.73 10.64 -8.08
CA MET A 72 9.89 10.72 -7.19
C MET A 72 10.98 11.65 -7.75
N LYS A 73 11.23 11.62 -9.06
CA LYS A 73 12.14 12.55 -9.75
C LYS A 73 11.67 14.00 -9.61
N ASP A 74 10.38 14.24 -9.78
CA ASP A 74 9.79 15.57 -9.63
C ASP A 74 9.87 16.05 -8.17
N ILE A 75 9.65 15.20 -7.18
CA ILE A 75 9.80 15.57 -5.77
C ILE A 75 11.26 15.93 -5.46
N LEU A 76 12.23 15.14 -5.92
CA LEU A 76 13.64 15.46 -5.78
C LEU A 76 13.97 16.84 -6.40
N LYS A 77 13.55 17.06 -7.64
CA LYS A 77 13.87 18.26 -8.41
C LYS A 77 13.13 19.52 -7.95
N LEU A 78 11.84 19.41 -7.69
CA LEU A 78 10.98 20.55 -7.45
C LEU A 78 10.93 20.95 -5.98
N VAL A 79 11.23 20.03 -5.06
CA VAL A 79 11.16 20.26 -3.61
C VAL A 79 12.55 20.19 -2.98
N HIS A 80 13.22 19.02 -3.06
CA HIS A 80 14.49 18.84 -2.34
C HIS A 80 15.65 19.65 -2.91
N ASP A 81 15.78 19.75 -4.24
CA ASP A 81 16.84 20.55 -4.89
C ASP A 81 16.68 22.05 -4.63
N LYS A 82 15.49 22.49 -4.24
CA LYS A 82 15.21 23.88 -3.84
C LYS A 82 15.36 24.12 -2.33
N GLY A 83 15.67 23.10 -1.55
CA GLY A 83 15.75 23.21 -0.09
C GLY A 83 14.39 23.31 0.61
N GLU A 84 13.29 22.98 -0.08
CA GLU A 84 11.91 23.05 0.45
C GLU A 84 11.43 21.72 1.04
N GLY A 85 12.30 20.71 1.10
CA GLY A 85 12.01 19.40 1.70
C GLY A 85 12.03 19.46 3.22
N THR A 86 11.01 18.90 3.87
CA THR A 86 10.88 18.86 5.33
C THR A 86 11.47 17.60 5.98
N GLY A 87 11.96 16.65 5.18
CA GLY A 87 12.56 15.39 5.64
C GLY A 87 13.85 15.02 4.89
N PRO A 88 14.50 13.91 5.28
CA PRO A 88 15.75 13.46 4.66
C PRO A 88 15.56 13.18 3.16
N LYS A 89 16.46 13.72 2.33
CA LYS A 89 16.40 13.57 0.86
C LYS A 89 16.64 12.12 0.41
N ASP A 90 17.44 11.38 1.16
CA ASP A 90 17.80 9.98 0.92
C ASP A 90 16.66 8.99 1.20
N GLU A 91 15.64 9.40 1.95
CA GLU A 91 14.41 8.62 2.14
C GLU A 91 13.45 8.74 0.95
N VAL A 92 13.67 9.65 0.00
CA VAL A 92 12.82 9.76 -1.20
C VAL A 92 12.93 8.47 -2.01
N GLY A 93 11.79 7.84 -2.25
CA GLY A 93 11.70 6.56 -2.94
C GLY A 93 11.72 5.34 -2.01
N SER A 94 11.94 5.49 -0.71
CA SER A 94 11.74 4.37 0.23
C SER A 94 10.30 3.87 0.18
N VAL A 95 10.06 2.60 0.56
CA VAL A 95 8.73 1.97 0.46
C VAL A 95 7.66 2.82 1.15
N LEU A 96 7.96 3.35 2.33
CA LEU A 96 7.03 4.18 3.10
C LEU A 96 6.86 5.58 2.49
N TYR A 97 7.92 6.16 1.92
CA TYR A 97 7.83 7.45 1.22
C TYR A 97 6.90 7.35 0.01
N VAL A 98 7.10 6.33 -0.83
CA VAL A 98 6.25 6.09 -2.00
C VAL A 98 4.81 5.82 -1.59
N ARG A 99 4.59 5.05 -0.52
CA ARG A 99 3.26 4.81 0.03
C ARG A 99 2.58 6.10 0.51
N GLY A 100 3.32 6.99 1.16
CA GLY A 100 2.85 8.32 1.52
C GLY A 100 2.42 9.13 0.31
N ALA A 101 3.23 9.14 -0.76
CA ALA A 101 2.89 9.83 -2.01
C ALA A 101 1.63 9.26 -2.68
N ILE A 102 1.44 7.93 -2.66
CA ILE A 102 0.21 7.30 -3.16
C ILE A 102 -1.01 7.73 -2.34
N ILE A 103 -0.94 7.72 -1.01
CA ILE A 103 -2.05 8.14 -0.14
C ILE A 103 -2.45 9.60 -0.42
N GLN A 104 -1.46 10.49 -0.62
CA GLN A 104 -1.73 11.88 -0.97
C GLN A 104 -2.35 12.00 -2.37
N MET A 105 -1.86 11.25 -3.35
CA MET A 105 -2.44 11.21 -4.69
C MET A 105 -3.90 10.77 -4.65
N LEU A 106 -4.23 9.66 -3.96
CA LEU A 106 -5.61 9.17 -3.83
C LEU A 106 -6.52 10.21 -3.17
N SER A 107 -6.04 10.88 -2.12
CA SER A 107 -6.79 11.94 -1.43
C SER A 107 -7.07 13.13 -2.34
N ILE A 108 -6.06 13.59 -3.08
CA ILE A 108 -6.17 14.72 -4.02
C ILE A 108 -7.11 14.36 -5.19
N GLU A 109 -6.99 13.16 -5.76
CA GLU A 109 -7.87 12.70 -6.84
C GLU A 109 -9.32 12.54 -6.35
N SER A 110 -9.54 12.14 -5.10
CA SER A 110 -10.89 12.07 -4.52
C SER A 110 -11.54 13.44 -4.45
N VAL A 111 -10.83 14.45 -3.97
CA VAL A 111 -11.31 15.85 -3.95
C VAL A 111 -11.54 16.36 -5.37
N ARG A 112 -10.65 16.02 -6.32
CA ARG A 112 -10.83 16.41 -7.72
C ARG A 112 -12.08 15.81 -8.34
N ARG A 113 -12.35 14.52 -8.11
CA ARG A 113 -13.58 13.86 -8.54
C ARG A 113 -14.82 14.53 -7.95
N ALA A 114 -14.79 14.87 -6.66
CA ALA A 114 -15.86 15.62 -6.03
C ALA A 114 -16.06 17.00 -6.69
N GLN A 115 -14.98 17.74 -6.96
CA GLN A 115 -15.05 19.04 -7.61
C GLN A 115 -15.59 18.97 -9.05
N GLU A 116 -15.29 17.91 -9.80
CA GLU A 116 -15.85 17.68 -11.13
C GLU A 116 -17.38 17.60 -11.09
N ARG A 117 -17.97 17.00 -10.04
CA ARG A 117 -19.42 16.87 -9.87
C ARG A 117 -20.08 18.06 -9.19
N PHE A 118 -19.48 18.61 -8.14
CA PHE A 118 -20.11 19.57 -7.23
C PHE A 118 -19.63 21.02 -7.39
N GLY A 119 -18.59 21.26 -8.19
CA GLY A 119 -18.14 22.59 -8.57
C GLY A 119 -16.61 22.71 -8.58
N LYS A 120 -16.06 22.94 -9.78
CA LYS A 120 -14.62 23.08 -9.99
C LYS A 120 -14.03 24.22 -9.16
N GLY A 121 -12.97 23.92 -8.41
CA GLY A 121 -12.25 24.90 -7.58
C GLY A 121 -12.95 25.28 -6.27
N LYS A 122 -14.11 24.70 -5.95
CA LYS A 122 -14.80 24.95 -4.68
C LYS A 122 -14.23 24.06 -3.56
N VAL A 123 -14.37 24.50 -2.32
CA VAL A 123 -14.17 23.65 -1.14
C VAL A 123 -15.27 22.61 -1.09
N MET A 124 -14.90 21.35 -0.85
CA MET A 124 -15.82 20.22 -0.81
C MET A 124 -16.22 19.88 0.63
N THR A 125 -17.48 19.50 0.85
CA THR A 125 -17.92 18.95 2.14
C THR A 125 -17.43 17.51 2.33
N ALA A 126 -17.52 16.97 3.55
CA ALA A 126 -17.13 15.59 3.83
C ALA A 126 -17.90 14.58 2.98
N GLU A 127 -19.20 14.79 2.76
CA GLU A 127 -20.07 13.94 1.95
C GLU A 127 -19.68 13.98 0.47
N GLN A 128 -19.29 15.15 -0.03
CA GLN A 128 -18.81 15.31 -1.39
C GLN A 128 -17.45 14.63 -1.59
N VAL A 129 -16.54 14.75 -0.63
CA VAL A 129 -15.24 14.05 -0.68
C VAL A 129 -15.44 12.54 -0.56
N ARG A 130 -16.34 12.06 0.30
CA ARG A 130 -16.74 10.64 0.34
C ARG A 130 -17.23 10.19 -1.02
N TRP A 131 -18.12 10.95 -1.67
CA TRP A 131 -18.56 10.65 -3.03
C TRP A 131 -17.39 10.55 -3.99
N GLY A 132 -16.42 11.47 -3.92
CA GLY A 132 -15.20 11.42 -4.73
C GLY A 132 -14.33 10.17 -4.46
N MET A 133 -14.18 9.77 -3.19
CA MET A 133 -13.48 8.55 -2.79
C MET A 133 -14.18 7.28 -3.27
N GLU A 134 -15.51 7.29 -3.37
CA GLU A 134 -16.34 6.20 -3.90
C GLU A 134 -16.42 6.23 -5.43
N ASN A 135 -15.81 7.21 -6.09
CA ASN A 135 -15.86 7.38 -7.56
C ASN A 135 -14.46 7.61 -8.13
N LEU A 136 -13.43 7.06 -7.47
CA LEU A 136 -12.10 7.05 -8.06
C LEU A 136 -12.12 6.12 -9.27
N ASN A 137 -11.56 6.62 -10.36
CA ASN A 137 -11.27 5.85 -11.56
C ASN A 137 -9.92 6.34 -12.06
N LEU A 138 -8.87 5.62 -11.66
CA LEU A 138 -7.48 5.88 -11.98
C LEU A 138 -7.00 4.80 -12.94
N ASP A 139 -7.26 5.02 -14.22
CA ASP A 139 -6.73 4.18 -15.30
C ASP A 139 -5.22 4.39 -15.49
N GLN A 140 -4.61 3.56 -16.35
CA GLN A 140 -3.17 3.65 -16.61
C GLN A 140 -2.77 5.02 -17.15
N LYS A 141 -3.57 5.60 -18.07
CA LYS A 141 -3.31 6.92 -18.65
C LYS A 141 -3.27 8.02 -17.59
N LYS A 142 -4.18 7.96 -16.62
CA LYS A 142 -4.23 8.88 -15.50
C LYS A 142 -3.03 8.70 -14.58
N LEU A 143 -2.66 7.46 -14.26
CA LEU A 143 -1.47 7.19 -13.45
C LEU A 143 -0.18 7.67 -14.14
N ASP A 144 -0.07 7.50 -15.46
CA ASP A 144 1.07 7.98 -16.25
C ASP A 144 1.17 9.50 -16.20
N ALA A 145 0.04 10.21 -16.39
CA ALA A 145 -0.02 11.67 -16.31
C ALA A 145 0.35 12.20 -14.91
N LEU A 146 -0.01 11.47 -13.85
CA LEU A 146 0.36 11.79 -12.48
C LEU A 146 1.81 11.39 -12.11
N GLY A 147 2.49 10.64 -12.98
CA GLY A 147 3.86 10.18 -12.75
C GLY A 147 4.00 8.92 -11.90
N PHE A 148 2.91 8.17 -11.71
CA PHE A 148 2.84 6.91 -10.94
C PHE A 148 2.93 5.65 -11.84
N ALA A 149 3.31 5.80 -13.11
CA ALA A 149 3.58 4.69 -14.01
C ALA A 149 4.53 3.66 -13.36
N GLY A 150 4.14 2.38 -13.35
CA GLY A 150 4.92 1.29 -12.76
C GLY A 150 4.98 1.27 -11.22
N VAL A 151 4.50 2.31 -10.53
CA VAL A 151 4.46 2.38 -9.06
C VAL A 151 3.29 1.58 -8.50
N MET A 152 2.12 1.66 -9.14
CA MET A 152 0.91 0.95 -8.73
C MET A 152 0.09 0.52 -9.94
N ARG A 153 -0.85 -0.40 -9.72
CA ARG A 153 -1.85 -0.80 -10.71
C ARG A 153 -3.00 0.22 -10.77
N PRO A 154 -3.73 0.29 -11.89
CA PRO A 154 -5.01 0.98 -11.95
C PRO A 154 -5.93 0.57 -10.80
N ILE A 155 -6.69 1.54 -10.29
CA ILE A 155 -7.62 1.37 -9.17
C ILE A 155 -8.93 2.09 -9.48
N SER A 156 -10.03 1.45 -9.11
CA SER A 156 -11.37 2.01 -9.23
C SER A 156 -12.16 1.66 -7.98
N THR A 157 -12.86 2.63 -7.40
CA THR A 157 -13.68 2.42 -6.21
C THR A 157 -15.16 2.63 -6.53
N SER A 158 -16.02 2.16 -5.63
CA SER A 158 -17.48 2.33 -5.70
C SER A 158 -18.06 2.39 -4.28
N CYS A 159 -19.33 2.73 -4.14
CA CYS A 159 -20.04 2.58 -2.85
C CYS A 159 -19.99 1.15 -2.28
N ALA A 160 -19.89 0.14 -3.17
CA ALA A 160 -19.84 -1.27 -2.78
C ALA A 160 -18.42 -1.79 -2.55
N ASP A 161 -17.40 -1.08 -3.05
CA ASP A 161 -15.99 -1.46 -2.97
C ASP A 161 -15.13 -0.23 -2.68
N HIS A 162 -14.78 -0.07 -1.39
CA HIS A 162 -13.91 1.00 -0.90
C HIS A 162 -12.42 0.66 -0.99
N MET A 163 -12.06 -0.54 -1.45
CA MET A 163 -10.67 -0.98 -1.56
C MET A 163 -10.14 -0.80 -2.99
N GLY A 164 -10.95 -1.15 -3.99
CA GLY A 164 -10.74 -0.89 -5.42
C GLY A 164 -9.63 -1.69 -6.11
N SER A 165 -8.80 -2.42 -5.37
CA SER A 165 -7.82 -3.36 -5.91
C SER A 165 -7.45 -4.43 -4.90
N THR A 166 -7.31 -5.67 -5.37
CA THR A 166 -6.83 -6.83 -4.60
C THR A 166 -5.45 -7.31 -5.02
N TRP A 167 -4.73 -6.51 -5.82
CA TRP A 167 -3.46 -6.90 -6.41
C TRP A 167 -2.26 -6.54 -5.52
N ALA A 168 -1.32 -7.46 -5.39
CA ALA A 168 -0.05 -7.27 -4.70
C ALA A 168 1.08 -7.98 -5.46
N ARG A 169 2.34 -7.62 -5.16
CA ARG A 169 3.53 -8.37 -5.57
C ARG A 169 4.26 -8.90 -4.35
N VAL A 170 5.30 -9.69 -4.59
CA VAL A 170 6.33 -10.04 -3.60
C VAL A 170 7.61 -9.33 -3.99
N GLN A 171 8.27 -8.75 -2.99
CA GLN A 171 9.61 -8.21 -3.11
C GLN A 171 10.57 -8.99 -2.21
N THR A 172 11.83 -9.06 -2.62
CA THR A 172 12.90 -9.74 -1.89
C THR A 172 13.99 -8.75 -1.51
N TRP A 173 14.45 -8.83 -0.26
CA TRP A 173 15.61 -8.09 0.22
C TRP A 173 16.91 -8.77 -0.23
N ASP A 174 17.77 -8.06 -0.95
CA ASP A 174 19.05 -8.60 -1.44
C ASP A 174 20.22 -8.44 -0.46
N GLY A 175 19.98 -7.83 0.70
CA GLY A 175 20.99 -7.41 1.68
C GLY A 175 21.12 -5.89 1.76
N LYS A 176 20.70 -5.17 0.71
CA LYS A 176 20.88 -3.71 0.56
C LYS A 176 19.64 -2.97 0.07
N LYS A 177 18.84 -3.59 -0.79
CA LYS A 177 17.62 -3.00 -1.34
C LYS A 177 16.53 -4.05 -1.59
N TRP A 178 15.31 -3.56 -1.72
CA TRP A 178 14.18 -4.36 -2.17
C TRP A 178 14.19 -4.50 -3.70
N ASN A 179 13.95 -5.71 -4.17
CA ASN A 179 13.76 -6.01 -5.59
C ASN A 179 12.40 -6.66 -5.78
N MET A 180 11.64 -6.23 -6.79
CA MET A 180 10.40 -6.90 -7.17
C MET A 180 10.76 -8.24 -7.82
N THR A 181 10.40 -9.35 -7.17
CA THR A 181 10.80 -10.70 -7.58
C THR A 181 9.65 -11.56 -8.06
N SER A 182 8.44 -11.00 -8.08
CA SER A 182 7.26 -11.67 -8.63
C SER A 182 6.50 -10.79 -9.62
N ASP A 183 5.65 -11.47 -10.39
CA ASP A 183 4.51 -10.85 -11.04
C ASP A 183 3.44 -10.41 -10.02
N TRP A 184 2.36 -9.84 -10.53
CA TRP A 184 1.20 -9.49 -9.72
C TRP A 184 0.38 -10.72 -9.35
N TYR A 185 0.07 -10.83 -8.06
CA TYR A 185 -0.91 -11.76 -7.51
C TYR A 185 -2.21 -11.02 -7.21
N GLN A 186 -3.34 -11.68 -7.43
CA GLN A 186 -4.66 -11.19 -7.04
C GLN A 186 -5.24 -12.09 -5.95
N SER A 187 -5.89 -11.52 -4.94
CA SER A 187 -6.63 -12.34 -3.98
C SER A 187 -7.81 -13.05 -4.65
N ASP A 188 -8.15 -14.23 -4.13
CA ASP A 188 -9.34 -14.96 -4.58
C ASP A 188 -10.62 -14.34 -3.99
N ASP A 189 -11.31 -13.56 -4.82
CA ASP A 189 -12.57 -12.91 -4.47
C ASP A 189 -13.67 -13.89 -4.09
N GLN A 190 -13.63 -15.15 -4.55
CA GLN A 190 -14.63 -16.17 -4.17
C GLN A 190 -14.53 -16.52 -2.68
N ILE A 191 -13.34 -16.36 -2.09
CA ILE A 191 -13.09 -16.59 -0.66
C ILE A 191 -13.24 -15.27 0.12
N ILE A 192 -12.65 -14.18 -0.39
CA ILE A 192 -12.56 -12.92 0.36
C ILE A 192 -13.89 -12.18 0.44
N LYS A 193 -14.66 -12.10 -0.66
CA LYS A 193 -15.92 -11.32 -0.66
C LYS A 193 -16.97 -11.85 0.32
N PRO A 194 -17.19 -13.18 0.46
CA PRO A 194 -18.07 -13.70 1.51
C PRO A 194 -17.64 -13.31 2.93
N LEU A 195 -16.33 -13.32 3.22
CA LEU A 195 -15.81 -12.93 4.53
C LEU A 195 -16.00 -11.44 4.81
N VAL A 196 -15.75 -10.58 3.81
CA VAL A 196 -16.00 -9.13 3.90
C VAL A 196 -17.48 -8.86 4.15
N LYS A 197 -18.38 -9.53 3.41
CA LYS A 197 -19.83 -9.39 3.59
C LYS A 197 -20.25 -9.81 5.00
N ALA A 198 -19.84 -11.00 5.45
CA ALA A 198 -20.20 -11.52 6.76
C ALA A 198 -19.69 -10.60 7.89
N GLY A 199 -18.44 -10.13 7.81
CA GLY A 199 -17.87 -9.19 8.77
C GLY A 199 -18.61 -7.84 8.80
N SER A 200 -18.98 -7.34 7.63
CA SER A 200 -19.71 -6.06 7.50
C SER A 200 -21.14 -6.16 8.06
N GLU A 201 -21.85 -7.25 7.76
CA GLU A 201 -23.20 -7.51 8.27
C GLU A 201 -23.20 -7.71 9.79
N LYS A 202 -22.21 -8.43 10.31
CA LYS A 202 -22.01 -8.56 11.76
C LYS A 202 -21.78 -7.19 12.41
N TYR A 203 -20.91 -6.37 11.83
CA TYR A 203 -20.63 -5.04 12.37
C TYR A 203 -21.88 -4.14 12.40
N LEU A 204 -22.68 -4.15 11.32
CA LEU A 204 -23.96 -3.41 11.27
C LEU A 204 -24.91 -3.86 12.38
N GLY A 205 -25.07 -5.18 12.58
CA GLY A 205 -25.90 -5.74 13.64
C GLY A 205 -25.42 -5.35 15.04
N ASP A 206 -24.13 -5.53 15.32
CA ASP A 206 -23.52 -5.22 16.63
C ASP A 206 -23.62 -3.73 16.97
N LYS A 207 -23.47 -2.86 15.97
CA LYS A 207 -23.52 -1.40 16.15
C LYS A 207 -24.92 -0.81 15.95
N LYS A 208 -25.92 -1.63 15.63
CA LYS A 208 -27.28 -1.21 15.32
C LYS A 208 -27.32 -0.12 14.24
N LEU A 209 -26.45 -0.26 13.24
CA LEU A 209 -26.35 0.66 12.11
C LEU A 209 -27.21 0.14 10.97
N THR A 210 -27.81 1.06 10.22
CA THR A 210 -28.50 0.73 8.97
C THR A 210 -27.51 0.73 7.81
N ARG A 211 -27.73 -0.17 6.85
CA ARG A 211 -27.02 -0.10 5.57
C ARG A 211 -27.41 1.19 4.87
N ARG A 212 -26.46 1.80 4.16
CA ARG A 212 -26.74 2.95 3.29
C ARG A 212 -27.77 2.59 2.22
N ASP A 213 -28.62 3.55 1.89
CA ASP A 213 -29.59 3.41 0.82
C ASP A 213 -28.91 3.41 -0.54
N ALA A 214 -29.49 2.70 -1.52
CA ALA A 214 -28.96 2.68 -2.88
C ALA A 214 -28.88 4.09 -3.51
N ALA A 215 -29.78 5.01 -3.11
CA ALA A 215 -29.74 6.40 -3.54
C ALA A 215 -28.48 7.15 -3.06
N ASP A 216 -27.95 6.80 -1.88
CA ASP A 216 -26.69 7.35 -1.37
C ASP A 216 -25.46 6.81 -2.12
N CYS A 217 -25.66 5.73 -2.88
CA CYS A 217 -24.67 5.06 -3.70
C CYS A 217 -24.81 5.40 -5.19
N GLN A 218 -25.43 6.55 -5.56
CA GLN A 218 -25.46 7.05 -6.94
C GLN A 218 -24.08 7.56 -7.41
N SER A 219 -23.12 6.63 -7.40
CA SER A 219 -21.83 6.63 -8.09
C SER A 219 -22.05 6.21 -9.55
#